data_AF-A0A1M6SS46-F1
#
_entry.id   AF-A0A1M6SS46-F1
#
_cell.length_a   1.000
_cell.length_b   1.000
_cell.length_c   1.000
_cell.angle_alpha   90.00
_cell.angle_beta   90.00
_cell.angle_gamma   90.00
#
_symmetry.space_group_name_H-M   'P 1'
#
loop_
_entity.id
_entity.type
_entity.pdbx_description
1 polymer ?
#
loop_
_entity_poly.entity_id
_entity_poly.type
_entity_poly.pdbx_seq_one_letter_code
_entity_poly.pdbx_strand_id
1 'polypeptide(L)'
;MNLTISINKLKDISIENCLNYSPIIPEFEKLAQEKIQQSIIKLKKYRKNTDPLDDKLKFILEQCLLRVSTHKIFLEHKDSIDEIYIYTLIKKQLYLQLPNLFQ
;
A
#
# COMPACT_ATOMS: atom_id res chain seq x y z
N MET A 1 8.09 -5.30 -14.29
CA MET A 1 6.79 -5.40 -13.58
C MET A 1 5.83 -4.28 -14.01
N ASN A 2 4.56 -4.62 -14.26
CA ASN A 2 3.45 -3.67 -14.42
C ASN A 2 2.64 -3.65 -13.12
N LEU A 3 2.50 -2.48 -12.49
CA LEU A 3 1.65 -2.32 -11.32
C LEU A 3 0.21 -2.07 -11.76
N THR A 4 -0.71 -2.87 -11.25
CA THR A 4 -2.14 -2.71 -11.48
C THR A 4 -2.80 -2.20 -10.20
N ILE A 5 -3.86 -1.41 -10.34
CA ILE A 5 -4.69 -1.00 -9.21
C ILE A 5 -5.79 -2.04 -9.05
N SER A 6 -5.78 -2.81 -7.96
CA SER A 6 -6.75 -3.87 -7.70
C SER A 6 -7.06 -3.98 -6.21
N ILE A 7 -8.28 -3.62 -5.83
CA ILE A 7 -8.77 -3.80 -4.45
C ILE A 7 -8.82 -5.29 -4.09
N ASN A 8 -9.19 -6.16 -5.04
CA ASN A 8 -9.26 -7.59 -4.80
C ASN A 8 -7.90 -8.16 -4.41
N LYS A 9 -6.82 -7.80 -5.15
CA LYS A 9 -5.44 -8.19 -4.78
C LYS A 9 -5.08 -7.75 -3.36
N LEU A 10 -5.52 -6.56 -2.94
CA LEU A 10 -5.31 -6.09 -1.57
C LEU A 10 -6.14 -6.91 -0.57
N LYS A 11 -7.40 -7.22 -0.87
CA LYS A 11 -8.30 -7.97 0.03
C LYS A 11 -7.84 -9.44 0.18
N ASP A 12 -7.36 -10.05 -0.89
CA ASP A 12 -6.97 -11.47 -0.94
C ASP A 12 -5.74 -11.81 -0.09
N ILE A 13 -4.84 -10.84 0.17
CA ILE A 13 -3.67 -11.05 1.04
C ILE A 13 -4.14 -11.12 2.49
N SER A 14 -3.95 -12.23 3.20
CA SER A 14 -4.35 -12.30 4.62
C SER A 14 -3.55 -11.33 5.50
N ILE A 15 -4.14 -10.84 6.59
CA ILE A 15 -3.43 -10.00 7.56
C ILE A 15 -2.27 -10.78 8.19
N GLU A 16 -2.46 -12.08 8.44
CA GLU A 16 -1.40 -12.97 8.93
C GLU A 16 -0.19 -12.98 8.00
N ASN A 17 -0.42 -13.09 6.67
CA ASN A 17 0.66 -13.00 5.70
C ASN A 17 1.34 -11.63 5.75
N CYS A 18 0.61 -10.54 5.94
CA CYS A 18 1.18 -9.21 6.07
C CYS A 18 2.08 -9.04 7.31
N LEU A 19 1.71 -9.64 8.44
CA LEU A 19 2.44 -9.52 9.69
C LEU A 19 3.69 -10.41 9.72
N ASN A 20 3.62 -11.57 9.06
CA ASN A 20 4.73 -12.54 8.99
C ASN A 20 5.66 -12.32 7.79
N TYR A 21 5.36 -11.36 6.91
CA TYR A 21 6.19 -11.08 5.74
C TYR A 21 7.53 -10.44 6.14
N SER A 22 8.64 -11.05 5.70
CA SER A 22 9.99 -10.53 5.93
C SER A 22 10.38 -9.50 4.85
N PRO A 23 10.79 -8.28 5.21
CA PRO A 23 11.20 -7.27 4.25
C PRO A 23 12.44 -7.73 3.47
N ILE A 24 12.40 -7.66 2.15
CA ILE A 24 13.54 -8.04 1.30
C ILE A 24 14.53 -6.87 1.18
N ILE A 25 14.02 -5.64 1.18
CA ILE A 25 14.78 -4.41 0.91
C ILE A 25 14.38 -3.36 1.96
N PRO A 26 15.17 -3.18 3.04
CA PRO A 26 14.80 -2.31 4.17
C PRO A 26 14.52 -0.85 3.77
N GLU A 27 15.33 -0.27 2.89
CA GLU A 27 15.14 1.09 2.39
C GLU A 27 13.84 1.24 1.59
N PHE A 28 13.40 0.18 0.91
CA PHE A 28 12.13 0.16 0.20
C PHE A 28 10.95 0.06 1.15
N GLU A 29 11.04 -0.73 2.23
CA GLU A 29 9.98 -0.78 3.24
C GLU A 29 9.79 0.58 3.91
N LYS A 30 10.90 1.24 4.29
CA LYS A 30 10.86 2.59 4.86
C LYS A 30 10.20 3.58 3.89
N LEU A 31 10.61 3.55 2.62
CA LEU A 31 10.00 4.36 1.57
C LEU A 31 8.49 4.10 1.45
N ALA A 32 8.09 2.83 1.35
CA ALA A 32 6.70 2.45 1.21
C ALA A 32 5.88 2.99 2.38
N GLN A 33 6.36 2.80 3.61
CA GLN A 33 5.74 3.33 4.82
C GLN A 33 5.54 4.85 4.76
N GLU A 34 6.57 5.61 4.40
CA GLU A 34 6.46 7.07 4.26
C GLU A 34 5.43 7.47 3.19
N LYS A 35 5.42 6.81 2.03
CA LYS A 35 4.45 7.13 0.96
C LYS A 35 3.02 6.74 1.32
N ILE A 36 2.84 5.64 2.06
CA ILE A 36 1.54 5.20 2.55
C ILE A 36 1.00 6.20 3.58
N GLN A 37 1.82 6.65 4.53
CA GLN A 37 1.45 7.69 5.49
C GLN A 37 0.99 8.97 4.80
N GLN A 38 1.74 9.44 3.80
CA GLN A 38 1.35 10.62 3.01
C GLN A 38 0.02 10.41 2.26
N SER A 39 -0.26 9.19 1.83
CA SER A 39 -1.50 8.83 1.14
C SER A 39 -2.69 8.77 2.10
N ILE A 40 -2.49 8.30 3.34
CA ILE A 40 -3.49 8.33 4.41
C ILE A 40 -3.83 9.77 4.82
N ILE A 41 -2.82 10.66 4.92
CA ILE A 41 -3.06 12.09 5.18
C ILE A 41 -3.92 12.70 4.06
N LYS A 42 -3.62 12.37 2.79
CA LYS A 42 -4.44 12.79 1.66
C LYS A 42 -5.86 12.21 1.71
N LEU A 43 -6.02 10.94 2.09
CA LEU A 43 -7.34 10.32 2.25
C LEU A 43 -8.17 11.16 3.24
N LYS A 44 -7.64 11.42 4.43
CA LYS A 44 -8.33 12.20 5.47
C LYS A 44 -8.68 13.63 5.02
N LYS A 45 -7.89 14.21 4.12
CA LYS A 45 -8.11 15.56 3.56
C LYS A 45 -9.17 15.59 2.46
N TYR A 46 -9.21 14.57 1.60
CA TYR A 46 -9.99 14.61 0.35
C TYR A 46 -11.16 13.63 0.29
N ARG A 47 -11.25 12.67 1.21
CA ARG A 47 -12.35 11.71 1.31
C ARG A 47 -13.15 11.93 2.58
N LYS A 48 -14.46 11.75 2.49
CA LYS A 48 -15.38 11.85 3.63
C LYS A 48 -15.48 10.51 4.33
N ASN A 49 -15.83 10.52 5.61
CA ASN A 49 -16.09 9.29 6.35
C ASN A 49 -17.26 8.49 5.75
N THR A 50 -18.22 9.18 5.13
CA THR A 50 -19.38 8.60 4.44
C THR A 50 -19.06 7.98 3.09
N ASP A 51 -17.88 8.21 2.53
CA ASP A 51 -17.52 7.61 1.24
C ASP A 51 -17.50 6.07 1.35
N PRO A 52 -17.81 5.33 0.28
CA PRO A 52 -17.71 3.88 0.28
C PRO A 52 -16.29 3.42 0.66
N LEU A 53 -16.21 2.31 1.39
CA LEU A 53 -14.91 1.74 1.80
C LEU A 53 -14.01 1.46 0.60
N ASP A 54 -14.57 0.85 -0.45
CA ASP A 54 -13.84 0.48 -1.65
C ASP A 54 -13.31 1.70 -2.40
N ASP A 55 -14.03 2.82 -2.42
CA ASP A 55 -13.55 4.08 -3.02
C ASP A 55 -12.40 4.68 -2.23
N LYS A 56 -12.44 4.59 -0.89
CA LYS A 56 -11.34 5.02 -0.01
C LYS A 56 -10.11 4.14 -0.21
N LEU A 57 -10.29 2.82 -0.29
CA LEU A 57 -9.21 1.87 -0.57
C LEU A 57 -8.61 2.08 -1.95
N LYS A 58 -9.43 2.26 -2.98
CA LYS A 58 -8.99 2.56 -4.35
C LYS A 58 -8.14 3.82 -4.40
N PHE A 59 -8.63 4.90 -3.78
CA PHE A 59 -7.91 6.16 -3.72
C PHE A 59 -6.55 6.03 -3.04
N ILE A 60 -6.48 5.35 -1.88
CA ILE A 60 -5.21 5.10 -1.21
C ILE A 60 -4.29 4.28 -2.09
N LEU A 61 -4.77 3.18 -2.68
CA LEU A 61 -3.98 2.31 -3.54
C LEU A 61 -3.39 3.09 -4.72
N GLU A 62 -4.21 3.89 -5.42
CA GLU A 62 -3.77 4.77 -6.49
C GLU A 62 -2.65 5.72 -6.05
N GLN A 63 -2.84 6.40 -4.92
CA GLN A 63 -1.84 7.34 -4.40
C GLN A 63 -0.54 6.63 -3.97
N CYS A 64 -0.65 5.50 -3.29
CA CYS A 64 0.50 4.71 -2.83
C CYS A 64 1.31 4.18 -4.01
N LEU A 65 0.64 3.47 -4.93
CA LEU A 65 1.29 2.85 -6.08
C LEU A 65 1.95 3.89 -6.99
N LEU A 66 1.30 5.03 -7.24
CA LEU A 66 1.89 6.11 -8.04
C LEU A 66 3.16 6.69 -7.38
N ARG A 67 3.13 6.92 -6.06
CA ARG A 67 4.25 7.52 -5.32
C ARG A 67 5.43 6.56 -5.14
N VAL A 68 5.15 5.27 -4.97
CA VAL A 68 6.18 4.24 -4.85
C VAL A 68 6.81 3.99 -6.20
N SER A 69 6.00 3.81 -7.26
CA SER A 69 6.47 3.45 -8.59
C SER A 69 7.34 4.50 -9.29
N THR A 70 7.21 5.76 -8.89
CA THR A 70 8.00 6.88 -9.44
C THR A 70 9.25 7.18 -8.63
N HIS A 71 9.49 6.49 -7.52
CA HIS A 71 10.63 6.74 -6.66
C HIS A 71 11.90 6.00 -7.13
N LYS A 72 13.07 6.62 -6.97
CA LYS A 72 14.37 6.07 -7.40
C LYS A 72 14.63 4.66 -6.86
N ILE A 73 14.46 4.46 -5.54
CA ILE A 73 14.65 3.14 -4.88
C ILE A 73 13.79 2.05 -5.53
N PHE A 74 12.53 2.35 -5.88
CA PHE A 74 11.69 1.37 -6.58
C PHE A 74 12.27 1.02 -7.96
N LEU A 75 12.72 2.04 -8.71
CA LEU A 75 13.27 1.85 -10.05
C LEU A 75 14.58 1.05 -10.02
N GLU A 76 15.42 1.27 -9.01
CA GLU A 76 16.69 0.55 -8.80
C GLU A 76 16.47 -0.93 -8.46
N HIS A 77 15.37 -1.26 -7.80
CA HIS A 77 15.03 -2.62 -7.37
C HIS A 77 13.84 -3.23 -8.11
N LYS A 78 13.44 -2.65 -9.25
CA LYS A 78 12.20 -3.00 -9.97
C LYS A 78 12.11 -4.48 -10.34
N ASP A 79 13.25 -5.11 -10.62
CA ASP A 79 13.33 -6.51 -11.01
C ASP A 79 13.40 -7.48 -9.82
N SER A 80 13.67 -6.95 -8.62
CA SER A 80 13.69 -7.69 -7.35
C SER A 80 12.40 -7.54 -6.54
N ILE A 81 11.48 -6.69 -7.00
CA ILE A 81 10.22 -6.38 -6.34
C ILE A 81 9.08 -6.88 -7.21
N ASP A 82 8.29 -7.81 -6.67
CA ASP A 82 7.03 -8.21 -7.28
C ASP A 82 5.85 -7.37 -6.75
N GLU A 83 4.70 -7.51 -7.42
CA GLU A 83 3.52 -6.72 -7.11
C GLU A 83 2.91 -7.14 -5.77
N ILE A 84 2.96 -8.44 -5.45
CA ILE A 84 2.41 -8.99 -4.21
C ILE A 84 3.17 -8.41 -3.01
N TYR A 85 4.48 -8.25 -3.10
CA TYR A 85 5.32 -7.63 -2.08
C TYR A 85 4.85 -6.21 -1.77
N ILE A 86 4.62 -5.38 -2.79
CA ILE A 86 4.14 -4.02 -2.61
C ILE A 86 2.76 -4.00 -1.97
N TYR A 87 1.84 -4.82 -2.45
CA TYR A 87 0.50 -4.92 -1.89
C TYR A 87 0.51 -5.40 -0.45
N THR A 88 1.42 -6.31 -0.10
CA THR A 88 1.62 -6.80 1.27
C THR A 88 2.10 -5.68 2.19
N LEU A 89 3.08 -4.88 1.75
CA LEU A 89 3.54 -3.70 2.50
C LEU A 89 2.42 -2.67 2.67
N ILE A 90 1.65 -2.40 1.62
CA ILE A 90 0.50 -1.47 1.68
C ILE A 90 -0.53 -1.97 2.70
N LYS A 91 -0.95 -3.24 2.63
CA LYS A 91 -1.95 -3.80 3.55
C LYS A 91 -1.45 -3.80 4.99
N LYS A 92 -0.20 -4.21 5.23
CA LYS A 92 0.44 -4.17 6.55
C LYS A 92 0.33 -2.77 7.17
N GLN A 93 0.75 -1.75 6.44
CA GLN A 93 0.74 -0.37 6.95
C GLN A 93 -0.68 0.18 7.12
N LEU A 94 -1.60 -0.13 6.20
CA LEU A 94 -2.99 0.29 6.36
C LEU A 94 -3.65 -0.36 7.57
N TYR A 95 -3.41 -1.65 7.81
CA TYR A 95 -3.93 -2.34 8.99
C TYR A 95 -3.39 -1.72 10.29
N LEU A 96 -2.09 -1.41 10.34
CA LEU A 96 -1.47 -0.79 11.52
C LEU A 96 -1.97 0.63 11.80
N GLN A 97 -2.33 1.40 10.77
CA GLN A 97 -2.74 2.80 10.93
C GLN A 97 -4.25 3.04 10.90
N LEU A 98 -5.00 2.15 10.26
CA LEU A 98 -6.43 2.23 10.02
C LEU A 98 -7.05 0.82 10.15
N PRO A 99 -6.98 0.18 11.33
CA PRO A 99 -7.40 -1.21 11.53
C PRO A 99 -8.87 -1.45 11.12
N ASN A 100 -9.73 -0.45 11.33
CA ASN A 100 -11.15 -0.50 10.97
C ASN A 100 -11.42 -0.62 9.46
N LEU A 101 -10.41 -0.48 8.58
CA LEU A 101 -10.58 -0.67 7.14
C LEU A 101 -10.67 -2.15 6.74
N PHE A 102 -10.28 -3.07 7.64
CA PHE A 102 -10.19 -4.51 7.36
C PHE A 102 -10.90 -5.38 8.40
N GLN A 103 -11.79 -4.78 9.21
CA GLN A 103 -12.75 -5.46 10.08
C GLN A 103 -14.06 -5.64 9.35
#